data_AF-A0A950GQQ3-F1
#
_entry.id   AF-A0A950GQQ3-F1
#
_cell.length_a   1.000
_cell.length_b   1.000
_cell.length_c   1.000
_cell.angle_alpha   90.00
_cell.angle_beta   90.00
_cell.angle_gamma   90.00
#
_symmetry.space_group_name_H-M   'P 1'
#
loop_
_entity.id
_entity.type
_entity.pdbx_description
1 polymer ?
#
loop_
_entity_poly.entity_id
_entity_poly.type
_entity_poly.pdbx_seq_one_letter_code
_entity_poly.pdbx_strand_id
1 'polypeptide(L)' 'MLRYSRAKIIGVLLTVVLGLLFVTPNFLSQGTRDALKNGFGFLPSGLLPHQGIVLGLDLQGGSH' A
#
# COMPACT_ATOMS: atom_id res chain seq x y z
N MET A 1 26.13 25.77 4.59
CA MET A 1 24.83 25.72 3.90
C MET A 1 24.65 24.32 3.31
N LEU A 2 23.64 23.56 3.72
CA LEU A 2 23.41 22.22 3.16
C LEU A 2 22.89 22.32 1.73
N ARG A 3 23.73 21.94 0.75
CA ARG A 3 23.34 21.80 -0.66
C ARG A 3 23.01 20.34 -0.92
N TYR A 4 21.73 20.02 -0.94
CA TYR A 4 21.27 18.68 -1.30
C TYR A 4 21.00 18.59 -2.80
N SER A 5 21.34 17.44 -3.40
CA SER A 5 21.00 17.15 -4.79
C SER A 5 19.47 17.04 -4.92
N ARG A 6 18.89 17.76 -5.88
CA ARG A 6 17.46 17.69 -6.20
C ARG A 6 17.01 16.26 -6.48
N ALA A 7 17.86 15.47 -7.14
CA ALA A 7 17.58 14.06 -7.43
C ALA A 7 17.44 13.22 -6.14
N LYS A 8 18.26 13.49 -5.11
CA LYS A 8 18.16 12.81 -3.82
C LYS A 8 16.87 13.19 -3.09
N ILE A 9 16.49 14.47 -3.13
CA ILE A 9 15.23 14.93 -2.52
C ILE A 9 14.04 14.25 -3.20
N ILE A 10 14.00 14.25 -4.53
CA ILE A 10 12.94 13.59 -5.30
C ILE A 10 12.90 12.09 -4.99
N GLY A 11 14.06 11.43 -4.95
CA GLY A 11 14.14 10.01 -4.61
C GLY A 11 13.55 9.70 -3.24
N VAL A 12 13.92 10.47 -2.20
CA VAL A 12 13.37 10.30 -0.85
C VAL A 12 11.86 10.53 -0.82
N LEU A 13 11.38 11.59 -1.47
CA LEU A 13 9.94 11.89 -1.53
C LEU A 13 9.16 10.76 -2.23
N LEU A 14 9.68 10.24 -3.35
CA LEU A 14 9.06 9.11 -4.04
C LEU A 14 9.03 7.85 -3.17
N THR A 15 10.11 7.54 -2.45
CA THR A 15 10.14 6.41 -1.52
C THR A 15 9.08 6.55 -0.42
N VAL A 16 8.93 7.75 0.16
CA VAL A 16 7.91 8.01 1.19
C VAL A 16 6.51 7.84 0.61
N VAL A 17 6.22 8.45 -0.55
CA VAL A 17 4.92 8.34 -1.20
C VAL A 17 4.58 6.89 -1.54
N LEU A 18 5.53 6.14 -2.11
CA LEU A 18 5.32 4.72 -2.42
C LEU A 18 5.06 3.92 -1.15
N GLY A 19 5.83 4.12 -0.08
CA GLY A 19 5.60 3.45 1.20
C GLY A 19 4.20 3.71 1.77
N LEU A 20 3.73 4.95 1.70
CA LEU A 20 2.37 5.32 2.11
C LEU A 20 1.30 4.64 1.25
N LEU A 21 1.50 4.60 -0.06
CA LEU A 21 0.59 3.90 -0.98
C LEU A 21 0.53 2.39 -0.68
N PHE A 22 1.68 1.74 -0.46
CA PHE A 22 1.74 0.32 -0.14
C PHE A 22 1.14 -0.05 1.22
N VAL A 23 1.21 0.84 2.22
CA VAL A 23 0.61 0.56 3.53
C VAL A 23 -0.89 0.84 3.59
N THR A 24 -1.41 1.67 2.69
CA THR A 24 -2.82 2.09 2.65
C THR A 24 -3.83 0.92 2.75
N PRO A 25 -3.66 -0.23 2.06
CA PRO A 25 -4.64 -1.31 2.10
C PRO A 25 -4.90 -1.84 3.51
N ASN A 26 -3.90 -1.79 4.41
CA ASN A 26 -4.04 -2.23 5.79
C ASN A 26 -5.16 -1.52 6.56
N PHE A 27 -5.46 -0.27 6.17
CA PHE A 27 -6.50 0.55 6.79
C PHE A 27 -7.87 0.43 6.09
N LEU A 28 -7.94 -0.25 4.95
CA LEU A 28 -9.17 -0.47 4.21
C LEU A 28 -9.88 -1.72 4.71
N SER A 29 -11.21 -1.75 4.61
CA SER A 29 -12.01 -2.96 4.87
C SER A 29 -11.75 -4.02 3.78
N GLN A 30 -12.04 -5.29 4.09
CA GLN A 30 -11.89 -6.39 3.11
C GLN A 30 -12.70 -6.11 1.82
N GLY A 31 -13.96 -5.70 1.93
CA GLY A 31 -14.79 -5.38 0.76
C GLY A 31 -14.23 -4.25 -0.11
N THR A 32 -13.62 -3.22 0.50
CA THR A 32 -12.96 -2.15 -0.25
C THR A 32 -11.69 -2.64 -0.96
N ARG A 33 -10.92 -3.54 -0.34
CA ARG A 33 -9.75 -4.16 -0.97
C ARG A 33 -10.15 -5.04 -2.16
N ASP A 34 -11.24 -5.79 -2.02
CA ASP A 34 -11.77 -6.63 -3.10
C ASP A 34 -12.27 -5.79 -4.29
N ALA A 35 -12.95 -4.68 -4.01
CA ALA A 35 -13.33 -3.72 -5.05
C ALA A 35 -12.09 -3.13 -5.75
N LEU A 36 -11.03 -2.80 -5.00
CA LEU A 36 -9.79 -2.28 -5.56
C LEU A 36 -9.04 -3.31 -6.42
N LYS A 37 -9.08 -4.59 -6.02
CA LYS A 37 -8.55 -5.72 -6.79
C LYS A 37 -9.29 -5.88 -8.13
N ASN A 38 -10.60 -5.67 -8.13
CA ASN A 38 -11.44 -5.75 -9.33
C ASN A 38 -11.33 -4.51 -10.24
N GLY A 39 -10.70 -3.44 -9.73
CA GLY A 39 -10.00 -2.44 -10.54
C GLY A 39 -10.70 -1.09 -10.70
N PHE A 40 -9.86 -0.10 -11.01
CA PHE A 40 -10.22 1.07 -11.81
C PHE A 40 -10.00 0.68 -13.28
N GLY A 41 -11.02 0.77 -14.14
CA GLY A 41 -11.05 0.11 -15.45
C GLY A 41 -9.89 0.38 -16.44
N PHE A 42 -9.03 1.38 -16.19
CA PHE A 42 -7.86 1.67 -17.02
C PHE A 42 -6.52 1.20 -16.42
N LEU A 43 -6.51 0.72 -15.16
CA LEU A 43 -5.29 0.38 -14.43
C LEU A 43 -5.25 -1.13 -14.12
N PRO A 44 -4.19 -1.86 -14.50
CA PRO A 44 -4.06 -3.28 -14.18
C PRO A 44 -4.11 -3.51 -12.66
N SER A 45 -4.84 -4.54 -12.23
CA SER A 45 -4.99 -4.91 -10.81
C SER A 45 -3.67 -5.17 -10.08
N GLY A 46 -2.62 -5.56 -10.80
CA GLY A 46 -1.28 -5.78 -10.24
C GLY A 46 -0.51 -4.50 -9.85
N LEU A 47 -0.94 -3.32 -10.30
CA LEU A 47 -0.33 -2.04 -9.96
C LEU A 47 -0.97 -1.37 -8.73
N LEU A 48 -2.18 -1.79 -8.36
CA LEU A 48 -2.90 -1.25 -7.21
C LEU A 48 -2.58 -2.09 -5.97
N PRO A 49 -1.99 -1.49 -4.91
CA PRO A 49 -1.80 -2.19 -3.66
C PRO A 49 -3.19 -2.48 -3.08
N HIS A 50 -3.53 -3.76 -2.97
CA HIS A 50 -4.83 -4.24 -2.46
C HIS A 50 -4.66 -5.27 -1.34
N GLN A 51 -3.48 -5.86 -1.22
CA GLN A 51 -3.15 -6.81 -0.16
C GLN A 51 -2.71 -6.05 1.10
N GLY A 52 -3.35 -6.37 2.22
CA GLY A 52 -2.84 -6.00 3.55
C GLY A 52 -1.86 -7.03 4.07
N ILE A 53 -1.28 -6.76 5.23
CA ILE A 53 -0.45 -7.69 5.99
C ILE A 53 -1.29 -8.93 6.32
N VAL A 54 -0.71 -10.11 6.06
CA VAL A 54 -1.30 -11.38 6.47
C VAL A 54 -1.21 -11.48 7.98
N LEU A 55 -2.36 -11.56 8.64
CA LEU A 55 -2.44 -11.75 10.09
C LEU A 55 -2.16 -13.23 10.42
N GLY A 56 -1.46 -13.49 11.51
CA GLY A 56 -1.35 -14.85 12.04
C GLY A 56 -2.70 -15.35 12.59
N LEU A 57 -2.87 -16.66 12.76
CA LEU A 57 -4.12 -17.25 13.27
C LEU A 57 -4.55 -16.62 14.62
N ASP A 58 -3.58 -16.33 15.49
CA ASP A 58 -3.79 -15.62 16.76
C ASP A 58 -4.39 -14.22 16.60
N LEU A 59 -4.04 -13.52 15.51
CA LEU A 59 -4.51 -12.17 15.20
C LEU A 59 -5.75 -12.13 14.30
N GLN A 60 -6.16 -13.28 13.73
CA GLN A 60 -7.32 -13.37 12.84
C GLN A 60 -8.64 -13.54 13.60
N GLY A 61 -8.60 -13.84 14.90
CA GLY A 61 -9.81 -13.99 15.71
C GLY A 61 -10.69 -15.15 15.22
N GLY A 62 -10.25 -16.38 15.42
CA GLY A 62 -11.02 -17.60 15.21
C GLY A 62 -11.00 -18.48 16.46
N SER A 63 -11.96 -19.40 16.60
CA SER A 63 -11.89 -20.41 17.66
C SER A 63 -10.84 -21.46 17.28
N HIS A 64 -9.77 -21.55 18.07
CA HIS A 64 -8.90 -22.72 18.11
C HIS A 64 -9.50 -23.81 18.98
#